data_AF-A0A2C5WXT7-F1
#
_entry.id   AF-A0A2C5WXT7-F1
#
_cell.length_a   1.000
_cell.length_b   1.000
_cell.length_c   1.000
_cell.angle_alpha   90.00
_cell.angle_beta   90.00
_cell.angle_gamma   90.00
#
_symmetry.space_group_name_H-M   'P 1'
#
loop_
_entity.id
_entity.type
_entity.pdbx_description
1 polymer ?
#
loop_
_entity_poly.entity_id
_entity_poly.type
_entity_poly.pdbx_seq_one_letter_code
_entity_poly.pdbx_strand_id
1 'polypeptide(L)'
;MAEDEEMTEGGPSSAVVDRAPATLMWDTQSCVPLTNVLRKEDDLIVLLTPVVVHPDGNPNLTTDPFESFGRALAERHPMIRHVPYTKRGGITSTHVAFIKRAAVVIFVVSGLPRHEDEPSQLEFADVARVVSEHRTFVLLACYDFEQQDVAHLGIHTLVHCDGYARPELEAAAGVFFGQRWDSAPSSPAVTLPLTNVAPHHHHGLPIPMPYPNASGPSHWKPEVWDLNHGEIAPIHALWEMCMPSQFCLTPKRLNSVLRRLGYSTHYIVRTPSGQMIGFCATFVNYLAPDSPDYMGSIAMLLVHPDFRRQGIGTAMHDYAYDQLKNTPKVVRIQLGSTFPRILYGVPSNYPNLSWFRRLGWEIDFDAPGKGRVVTDWVLNFEDLPGNEFSSAGLTFKRCEPAEFPKVVDLVYYASKRKENLGWPDTYGKLSPETGRNPNNIIVGMEGSTIVTTALIYVPNDGVPPDDDLPWAGTIGPDVGGVTCICINDTDPTLVVRPDAIMIRLLDTCVRILTEKGMRKLFIDGTRGGEQGFLSLGFRKWASYREVWKDL
;
A
#
# COMPACT_ATOMS: atom_id res chain seq x y z
N MET A 1 71.09 -15.81 -27.22
CA MET A 1 69.99 -16.75 -27.50
C MET A 1 68.72 -16.08 -27.02
N ALA A 2 67.76 -15.96 -27.94
CA ALA A 2 66.36 -15.57 -27.77
C ALA A 2 66.06 -14.18 -27.20
N GLU A 3 65.64 -13.31 -28.12
CA GLU A 3 64.67 -12.23 -27.93
C GLU A 3 63.33 -12.81 -27.46
N ASP A 4 62.59 -12.07 -26.64
CA ASP A 4 61.12 -12.15 -26.58
C ASP A 4 60.57 -10.75 -26.29
N GLU A 5 59.71 -10.30 -27.21
CA GLU A 5 58.87 -9.11 -27.13
C GLU A 5 57.68 -9.38 -26.19
N GLU A 6 57.37 -8.45 -25.30
CA GLU A 6 56.07 -8.45 -24.61
C GLU A 6 55.38 -7.08 -24.78
N MET A 7 54.30 -7.11 -25.57
CA MET A 7 53.37 -6.00 -25.78
C MET A 7 52.54 -5.77 -24.51
N THR A 8 52.54 -4.54 -23.99
CA THR A 8 51.53 -4.11 -23.00
C THR A 8 50.48 -3.24 -23.69
N GLU A 9 49.28 -3.79 -23.81
CA GLU A 9 48.06 -3.11 -24.29
C GLU A 9 47.66 -1.94 -23.37
N GLY A 10 47.32 -0.81 -23.98
CA GLY A 10 46.74 0.34 -23.29
C GLY A 10 45.27 0.10 -22.94
N GLY A 11 44.96 0.16 -21.64
CA GLY A 11 43.57 0.15 -21.15
C GLY A 11 42.81 1.43 -21.55
N PRO A 12 41.49 1.34 -21.84
CA PRO A 12 40.70 2.49 -22.23
C PRO A 12 40.45 3.42 -21.04
N SER A 13 40.72 4.71 -21.26
CA SER A 13 40.32 5.82 -20.41
C SER A 13 38.83 5.73 -20.07
N SER A 14 38.50 5.60 -18.78
CA SER A 14 37.11 5.61 -18.30
C SER A 14 36.46 6.95 -18.65
N ALA A 15 35.50 6.92 -19.56
CA ALA A 15 34.61 8.05 -19.79
C ALA A 15 33.84 8.34 -18.50
N VAL A 16 34.05 9.52 -17.92
CA VAL A 16 33.20 10.05 -16.86
C VAL A 16 31.82 10.24 -17.47
N VAL A 17 30.89 9.36 -17.10
CA VAL A 17 29.47 9.53 -17.45
C VAL A 17 28.99 10.73 -16.64
N ASP A 18 28.69 11.84 -17.31
CA ASP A 18 28.12 13.05 -16.72
C ASP A 18 26.75 12.70 -16.12
N ARG A 19 26.71 12.35 -14.83
CA ARG A 19 25.47 12.12 -14.08
C ARG A 19 24.81 13.47 -13.79
N ALA A 20 23.48 13.49 -13.85
CA ALA A 20 22.72 14.68 -13.47
C ALA A 20 23.03 15.04 -12.00
N PRO A 21 23.31 16.32 -11.68
CA PRO A 21 23.75 16.75 -10.34
C PRO A 21 22.68 16.58 -9.24
N ALA A 22 21.42 16.37 -9.62
CA ALA A 22 20.35 15.95 -8.73
C ALA A 22 19.29 15.16 -9.52
N THR A 23 18.69 14.15 -8.90
CA THR A 23 17.70 13.26 -9.54
C THR A 23 16.48 13.07 -8.64
N LEU A 24 15.27 13.15 -9.22
CA LEU A 24 14.06 12.72 -8.54
C LEU A 24 13.99 11.19 -8.57
N MET A 25 14.17 10.54 -7.43
CA MET A 25 14.19 9.08 -7.34
C MET A 25 12.76 8.51 -7.41
N TRP A 26 11.84 9.09 -6.63
CA TRP A 26 10.41 8.81 -6.72
C TRP A 26 9.59 9.93 -6.10
N ASP A 27 8.32 10.01 -6.51
CA ASP A 27 7.34 10.97 -5.98
C ASP A 27 5.93 10.38 -5.99
N THR A 28 5.67 9.48 -5.04
CA THR A 28 4.40 8.74 -4.91
C THR A 28 3.23 9.62 -4.46
N GLN A 29 3.50 10.77 -3.81
CA GLN A 29 2.50 11.79 -3.48
C GLN A 29 2.37 12.87 -4.56
N SER A 30 3.23 12.84 -5.59
CA SER A 30 3.18 13.74 -6.76
C SER A 30 3.24 15.22 -6.40
N CYS A 31 4.08 15.51 -5.40
CA CYS A 31 4.28 16.84 -4.89
C CYS A 31 5.35 17.63 -5.64
N VAL A 32 6.16 17.01 -6.51
CA VAL A 32 7.17 17.66 -7.35
C VAL A 32 6.60 17.87 -8.76
N PRO A 33 6.60 19.09 -9.32
CA PRO A 33 7.09 20.33 -8.72
C PRO A 33 6.25 20.78 -7.53
N LEU A 34 6.88 21.38 -6.50
CA LEU A 34 6.24 21.80 -5.24
C LEU A 34 5.06 22.74 -5.43
N THR A 35 4.97 23.42 -6.58
CA THR A 35 3.78 24.17 -7.03
C THR A 35 2.51 23.33 -7.11
N ASN A 36 2.59 21.99 -7.12
CA ASN A 36 1.44 21.10 -7.07
C ASN A 36 0.75 21.08 -5.70
N VAL A 37 1.50 21.38 -4.63
CA VAL A 37 1.02 21.30 -3.24
C VAL A 37 1.01 22.65 -2.53
N LEU A 38 1.83 23.60 -2.99
CA LEU A 38 1.79 25.00 -2.57
C LEU A 38 0.61 25.70 -3.25
N ARG A 39 -0.43 25.99 -2.49
CA ARG A 39 -1.69 26.58 -2.96
C ARG A 39 -1.71 28.10 -2.83
N LYS A 40 -0.90 28.66 -1.94
CA LYS A 40 -0.80 30.09 -1.66
C LYS A 40 0.65 30.55 -1.68
N GLU A 41 0.85 31.83 -1.99
CA GLU A 41 2.19 32.46 -1.94
C GLU A 41 2.76 32.49 -0.51
N ASP A 42 1.91 32.44 0.52
CA ASP A 42 2.30 32.42 1.93
C ASP A 42 2.46 31.01 2.53
N ASP A 43 2.27 29.95 1.73
CA ASP A 43 2.41 28.57 2.21
C ASP A 43 3.85 28.29 2.61
N LEU A 44 4.09 27.92 3.87
CA LEU A 44 5.46 27.82 4.38
C LEU A 44 6.17 26.52 3.94
N ILE A 45 7.35 26.62 3.32
CA ILE A 45 8.28 25.50 3.18
C ILE A 45 9.25 25.53 4.35
N VAL A 46 9.28 24.47 5.15
CA VAL A 46 10.28 24.29 6.21
C VAL A 46 11.39 23.39 5.69
N LEU A 47 12.60 23.92 5.68
CA LEU A 47 13.82 23.21 5.30
C LEU A 47 14.56 22.77 6.56
N LEU A 48 14.56 21.47 6.85
CA LEU A 48 15.27 20.85 7.97
C LEU A 48 16.61 20.29 7.47
N THR A 49 17.72 20.89 7.89
CA THR A 49 19.07 20.57 7.39
C THR A 49 20.02 20.18 8.52
N PRO A 50 20.94 19.23 8.30
CA PRO A 50 21.88 18.83 9.33
C PRO A 50 23.02 19.86 9.46
N VAL A 51 23.45 20.13 10.68
CA VAL A 51 24.70 20.88 10.94
C VAL A 51 25.89 19.95 10.65
N VAL A 52 26.58 20.21 9.54
CA VAL A 52 27.73 19.42 9.04
C VAL A 52 28.88 20.30 8.59
N VAL A 53 30.04 19.68 8.35
CA VAL A 53 31.23 20.36 7.81
C VAL A 53 30.97 20.74 6.35
N HIS A 54 31.51 21.87 5.92
CA HIS A 54 31.42 22.32 4.53
C HIS A 54 32.01 21.26 3.57
N PRO A 55 31.40 21.03 2.38
CA PRO A 55 31.88 20.00 1.44
C PRO A 55 33.32 20.23 0.96
N ASP A 56 33.80 21.48 0.96
CA ASP A 56 35.20 21.84 0.65
C ASP A 56 36.22 21.40 1.72
N GLY A 57 35.77 20.78 2.81
CA GLY A 57 36.63 20.26 3.87
C GLY A 57 37.35 21.32 4.71
N ASN A 58 37.06 22.61 4.49
CA ASN A 58 37.66 23.72 5.23
C ASN A 58 36.90 23.97 6.56
N PRO A 59 37.48 23.61 7.72
CA PRO A 59 36.81 23.76 9.01
C PRO A 59 36.65 25.22 9.46
N ASN A 60 37.31 26.18 8.79
CA ASN A 60 37.20 27.61 9.09
C ASN A 60 36.07 28.30 8.32
N LEU A 61 35.42 27.63 7.37
CA LEU A 61 34.19 28.14 6.77
C LEU A 61 33.06 28.01 7.80
N THR A 62 32.61 29.13 8.33
CA THR A 62 31.47 29.20 9.27
C THR A 62 30.11 29.28 8.57
N THR A 63 30.11 29.24 7.23
CA THR A 63 28.93 29.36 6.39
C THR A 63 28.15 28.05 6.40
N ASP A 64 26.82 28.13 6.50
CA ASP A 64 25.95 26.94 6.45
C ASP A 64 26.05 26.30 5.05
N PRO A 65 26.48 25.03 4.92
CA PRO A 65 26.63 24.37 3.62
C PRO A 65 25.31 24.25 2.85
N PHE A 66 24.16 24.33 3.52
CA PHE A 66 22.84 24.28 2.88
C PHE A 66 22.25 25.67 2.61
N GLU A 67 22.99 26.74 2.86
CA GLU A 67 22.53 28.11 2.57
C GLU A 67 22.20 28.29 1.08
N SER A 68 23.02 27.74 0.18
CA SER A 68 22.77 27.80 -1.27
C SER A 68 21.48 27.09 -1.65
N PHE A 69 21.13 25.99 -0.98
CA PHE A 69 19.87 25.29 -1.20
C PHE A 69 18.67 26.15 -0.79
N GLY A 70 18.72 26.73 0.41
CA GLY A 70 17.69 27.64 0.90
C GLY A 70 17.49 28.86 0.00
N ARG A 71 18.58 29.47 -0.46
CA ARG A 71 18.55 30.60 -1.42
C ARG A 71 17.94 30.20 -2.76
N ALA A 72 18.35 29.07 -3.33
CA ALA A 72 17.81 28.58 -4.60
C ALA A 72 16.31 28.25 -4.52
N LEU A 73 15.83 27.71 -3.39
CA LEU A 73 14.39 27.54 -3.14
C LEU A 73 13.67 28.89 -3.03
N ALA A 74 14.29 29.87 -2.37
CA ALA A 74 13.70 31.20 -2.17
C ALA A 74 13.54 32.01 -3.46
N GLU A 75 14.35 31.75 -4.49
CA GLU A 75 14.16 32.30 -5.84
C GLU A 75 12.86 31.83 -6.50
N ARG A 76 12.34 30.68 -6.07
CA ARG A 76 11.18 30.01 -6.67
C ARG A 76 9.93 30.10 -5.80
N HIS A 77 10.09 30.26 -4.49
CA HIS A 77 8.99 30.43 -3.55
C HIS A 77 9.39 31.31 -2.36
N PRO A 78 8.67 32.41 -2.05
CA PRO A 78 9.11 33.41 -1.07
C PRO A 78 9.11 32.93 0.39
N MET A 79 8.26 31.97 0.77
CA MET A 79 8.12 31.53 2.16
C MET A 79 8.96 30.28 2.48
N ILE A 80 10.27 30.48 2.60
CA ILE A 80 11.22 29.44 3.05
C ILE A 80 11.65 29.70 4.49
N ARG A 81 11.60 28.67 5.34
CA ARG A 81 12.18 28.70 6.69
C ARG A 81 13.21 27.60 6.85
N HIS A 82 14.47 28.01 6.91
CA HIS A 82 15.60 27.12 7.18
C HIS A 82 15.74 26.91 8.69
N VAL A 83 15.70 25.66 9.14
CA VAL A 83 15.81 25.28 10.54
C VAL A 83 16.84 24.13 10.69
N PRO A 84 18.05 24.41 11.19
CA PRO A 84 19.08 23.39 11.29
C PRO A 84 18.86 22.45 12.48
N TYR A 85 19.16 21.16 12.29
CA TYR A 85 19.18 20.15 13.35
C TYR A 85 20.61 19.62 13.56
N THR A 86 20.93 19.20 14.78
CA THR A 86 22.26 18.65 15.12
C THR A 86 22.17 17.17 15.42
N LYS A 87 23.24 16.40 15.22
CA LYS A 87 23.27 14.96 15.55
C LYS A 87 22.96 14.68 17.01
N ARG A 88 23.37 15.58 17.92
CA ARG A 88 23.13 15.45 19.37
C ARG A 88 21.72 15.89 19.79
N GLY A 89 21.14 16.86 19.10
CA GLY A 89 19.84 17.44 19.45
C GLY A 89 18.65 16.80 18.72
N GLY A 90 18.88 16.16 17.57
CA GLY A 90 17.85 15.55 16.74
C GLY A 90 16.66 16.48 16.45
N ILE A 91 15.46 15.91 16.45
CA ILE A 91 14.20 16.65 16.31
C ILE A 91 13.71 17.08 17.70
N THR A 92 13.51 18.38 17.88
CA THR A 92 13.17 19.01 19.16
C THR A 92 11.78 19.62 19.09
N SER A 93 11.23 20.05 20.22
CA SER A 93 9.94 20.77 20.26
C SER A 93 9.93 22.02 19.36
N THR A 94 11.07 22.70 19.19
CA THR A 94 11.21 23.82 18.25
C THR A 94 11.05 23.37 16.81
N HIS A 95 11.69 22.25 16.40
CA HIS A 95 11.50 21.66 15.08
C HIS A 95 10.03 21.30 14.84
N VAL A 96 9.38 20.66 15.82
CA VAL A 96 7.95 20.32 15.77
C VAL A 96 7.07 21.55 15.57
N ALA A 97 7.37 22.67 16.24
CA ALA A 97 6.61 23.91 16.10
C ALA A 97 6.69 24.50 14.68
N PHE A 98 7.85 24.38 14.01
CA PHE A 98 8.01 24.78 12.61
C PHE A 98 7.30 23.81 11.67
N ILE A 99 7.47 22.49 11.85
CA ILE A 99 6.77 21.46 11.07
C ILE A 99 5.26 21.70 11.12
N LYS A 100 4.71 22.00 12.31
CA LYS A 100 3.27 22.23 12.48
C LYS A 100 2.72 23.45 11.73
N ARG A 101 3.58 24.33 11.23
CA ARG A 101 3.19 25.52 10.46
C ARG A 101 3.50 25.39 8.97
N ALA A 102 4.19 24.33 8.57
CA ALA A 102 4.59 24.11 7.19
C ALA A 102 3.40 23.64 6.33
N ALA A 103 3.41 24.02 5.06
CA ALA A 103 2.69 23.33 3.99
C ALA A 103 3.52 22.17 3.45
N VAL A 104 4.84 22.39 3.30
CA VAL A 104 5.81 21.39 2.84
C VAL A 104 7.00 21.35 3.80
N VAL A 105 7.43 20.15 4.18
CA VAL A 105 8.66 19.91 4.94
C VAL A 105 9.66 19.21 4.03
N ILE A 106 10.82 19.84 3.81
CA ILE A 106 11.95 19.22 3.14
C ILE A 106 12.96 18.84 4.21
N PHE A 107 13.21 17.55 4.36
CA PHE A 107 14.19 17.01 5.29
C PHE A 107 15.45 16.60 4.53
N VAL A 108 16.61 17.11 4.93
CA VAL A 108 17.89 16.82 4.28
C VAL A 108 18.68 15.82 5.10
N VAL A 109 19.22 14.80 4.42
CA VAL A 109 20.14 13.82 5.00
C VAL A 109 21.45 13.90 4.23
N SER A 110 22.56 14.10 4.94
CA SER A 110 23.88 14.34 4.37
C SER A 110 24.82 13.13 4.43
N GLY A 111 24.34 11.99 4.95
CA GLY A 111 25.14 10.77 5.07
C GLY A 111 24.70 9.83 6.19
N LEU A 112 25.20 8.60 6.13
CA LEU A 112 24.98 7.56 7.13
C LEU A 112 25.84 7.78 8.39
N PRO A 113 25.50 7.14 9.53
CA PRO A 113 26.34 7.11 10.73
C PRO A 113 27.75 6.59 10.42
N ARG A 114 28.78 7.24 10.97
CA ARG A 114 30.18 6.79 10.81
C ARG A 114 30.59 5.75 11.84
N HIS A 115 29.86 5.66 12.95
CA HIS A 115 30.08 4.74 14.06
C HIS A 115 28.73 4.21 14.54
N GLU A 116 28.70 2.98 15.09
CA GLU A 116 27.46 2.33 15.56
C GLU A 116 26.72 3.13 16.63
N ASP A 117 27.44 3.89 17.47
CA ASP A 117 26.86 4.73 18.52
C ASP A 117 26.39 6.11 18.04
N GLU A 118 26.60 6.43 16.75
CA GLU A 118 26.23 7.73 16.21
C GLU A 118 24.74 7.75 15.78
N PRO A 119 23.93 8.69 16.30
CA PRO A 119 22.51 8.78 15.94
C PRO A 119 22.29 8.97 14.45
N SER A 120 21.33 8.23 13.89
CA SER A 120 21.05 8.24 12.45
C SER A 120 20.19 9.43 12.05
N GLN A 121 20.62 10.15 11.01
CA GLN A 121 19.81 11.21 10.41
C GLN A 121 18.51 10.66 9.80
N LEU A 122 18.51 9.40 9.37
CA LEU A 122 17.33 8.72 8.85
C LEU A 122 16.28 8.46 9.94
N GLU A 123 16.70 8.14 11.18
CA GLU A 123 15.79 8.04 12.32
C GLU A 123 15.16 9.39 12.64
N PHE A 124 15.94 10.48 12.55
CA PHE A 124 15.42 11.84 12.71
C PHE A 124 14.44 12.22 11.60
N ALA A 125 14.70 11.77 10.37
CA ALA A 125 13.78 11.94 9.24
C ALA A 125 12.45 11.22 9.51
N ASP A 126 12.46 10.02 10.09
CA ASP A 126 11.24 9.31 10.47
C ASP A 126 10.42 10.08 11.50
N VAL A 127 11.07 10.59 12.56
CA VAL A 127 10.42 11.41 13.58
C VAL A 127 9.79 12.65 12.95
N ALA A 128 10.53 13.37 12.10
CA ALA A 128 10.03 14.56 11.42
C ALA A 128 8.85 14.23 10.49
N ARG A 129 8.88 13.09 9.80
CA ARG A 129 7.79 12.58 8.95
C ARG A 129 6.55 12.26 9.75
N VAL A 130 6.67 11.53 10.86
CA VAL A 130 5.55 11.19 11.75
C VAL A 130 4.87 12.46 12.28
N VAL A 131 5.66 13.45 12.70
CA VAL A 131 5.16 14.74 13.21
C VAL A 131 4.57 15.62 12.11
N SER A 132 4.90 15.37 10.83
CA SER A 132 4.34 16.11 9.70
C SER A 132 2.85 15.81 9.49
N GLU A 133 2.33 14.71 10.04
CA GLU A 133 0.92 14.31 9.99
C GLU A 133 0.38 14.27 8.54
N HIS A 134 -0.37 15.27 8.12
CA HIS A 134 -1.01 15.38 6.81
C HIS A 134 -0.28 16.34 5.84
N ARG A 135 0.84 16.94 6.29
CA ARG A 135 1.65 17.87 5.49
C ARG A 135 2.52 17.09 4.52
N THR A 136 2.84 17.70 3.38
CA THR A 136 3.76 17.10 2.41
C THR A 136 5.15 17.03 3.03
N PHE A 137 5.66 15.81 3.19
CA PHE A 137 7.02 15.56 3.66
C PHE A 137 7.86 15.01 2.51
N VAL A 138 9.03 15.59 2.28
CA VAL A 138 9.96 15.17 1.22
C VAL A 138 11.35 15.00 1.78
N LEU A 139 12.04 13.94 1.36
CA LEU A 139 13.43 13.68 1.72
C LEU A 139 14.37 14.14 0.59
N LEU A 140 15.46 14.82 0.95
CA LEU A 140 16.61 15.09 0.09
C LEU A 140 17.80 14.30 0.65
N ALA A 141 18.27 13.30 -0.08
CA ALA A 141 19.48 12.55 0.25
C ALA A 141 20.68 13.13 -0.50
N CYS A 142 21.68 13.62 0.23
CA CYS A 142 22.91 14.23 -0.26
C CYS A 142 24.12 13.34 0.03
N TYR A 143 24.01 12.04 -0.28
CA TYR A 143 25.05 11.03 -0.10
C TYR A 143 24.81 9.88 -1.07
N ASP A 144 25.83 9.05 -1.29
CA ASP A 144 25.69 7.82 -2.09
C ASP A 144 24.78 6.83 -1.35
N PHE A 145 23.59 6.61 -1.91
CA PHE A 145 22.44 6.04 -1.22
C PHE A 145 21.98 4.76 -1.91
N GLU A 146 21.65 3.73 -1.13
CA GLU A 146 20.97 2.54 -1.62
C GLU A 146 19.47 2.57 -1.25
N GLN A 147 18.59 2.18 -2.19
CA GLN A 147 17.13 2.22 -1.96
C GLN A 147 16.65 1.52 -0.66
N GLN A 148 17.40 0.53 -0.19
CA GLN A 148 17.10 -0.20 1.05
C GLN A 148 17.23 0.68 2.30
N ASP A 149 18.09 1.70 2.29
CA ASP A 149 18.38 2.57 3.44
C ASP A 149 17.15 3.37 3.90
N VAL A 150 16.20 3.66 3.00
CA VAL A 150 14.97 4.43 3.30
C VAL A 150 13.69 3.63 3.14
N ALA A 151 13.77 2.36 2.71
CA ALA A 151 12.61 1.52 2.42
C ALA A 151 11.70 1.33 3.65
N HIS A 152 12.29 1.30 4.84
CA HIS A 152 11.58 1.14 6.12
C HIS A 152 10.90 2.43 6.61
N LEU A 153 11.29 3.60 6.08
CA LEU A 153 10.85 4.92 6.55
C LEU A 153 9.54 5.38 5.90
N GLY A 154 9.02 4.66 4.91
CA GLY A 154 7.77 5.05 4.21
C GLY A 154 7.85 6.42 3.54
N ILE A 155 9.00 6.79 2.97
CA ILE A 155 9.23 8.07 2.30
C ILE A 155 8.46 8.12 0.98
N HIS A 156 7.52 9.06 0.87
CA HIS A 156 6.68 9.19 -0.32
C HIS A 156 7.33 9.95 -1.47
N THR A 157 8.29 10.83 -1.20
CA THR A 157 9.06 11.56 -2.21
C THR A 157 10.52 11.64 -1.80
N LEU A 158 11.41 11.28 -2.71
CA LEU A 158 12.86 11.33 -2.53
C LEU A 158 13.52 12.02 -3.73
N VAL A 159 14.31 13.06 -3.43
CA VAL A 159 15.29 13.63 -4.36
C VAL A 159 16.69 13.22 -3.88
N HIS A 160 17.57 12.88 -4.81
CA HIS A 160 18.92 12.43 -4.54
C HIS A 160 19.95 13.34 -5.19
N CYS A 161 21.05 13.56 -4.47
CA CYS A 161 22.28 14.21 -4.92
C CYS A 161 23.47 13.36 -4.42
N ASP A 162 24.53 13.29 -5.23
CA ASP A 162 25.76 12.57 -4.85
C ASP A 162 26.43 13.21 -3.61
N GLY A 163 26.25 14.53 -3.43
CA GLY A 163 26.67 15.28 -2.25
C GLY A 163 25.79 16.50 -1.95
N TYR A 164 26.37 17.45 -1.22
CA TYR A 164 25.76 18.73 -0.85
C TYR A 164 26.64 19.92 -1.26
N ALA A 165 27.39 19.79 -2.36
CA ALA A 165 28.07 20.92 -2.97
C ALA A 165 27.06 21.90 -3.58
N ARG A 166 27.46 23.16 -3.72
CA ARG A 166 26.58 24.23 -4.21
C ARG A 166 25.86 23.89 -5.53
N PRO A 167 26.52 23.37 -6.59
CA PRO A 167 25.84 23.05 -7.85
C PRO A 167 24.79 21.93 -7.70
N GLU A 168 25.04 20.94 -6.84
CA GLU A 168 24.14 19.82 -6.57
C GLU A 168 22.89 20.30 -5.84
N LEU A 169 23.06 21.16 -4.84
CA LEU A 169 21.97 21.76 -4.08
C LEU A 169 21.11 22.72 -4.95
N GLU A 170 21.74 23.52 -5.79
CA GLU A 170 21.02 24.39 -6.75
C GLU A 170 20.24 23.55 -7.77
N ALA A 171 20.81 22.44 -8.24
CA ALA A 171 20.12 21.48 -9.10
C ALA A 171 18.96 20.79 -8.39
N ALA A 172 19.12 20.38 -7.13
CA ALA A 172 18.06 19.80 -6.32
C ALA A 172 16.87 20.75 -6.17
N ALA A 173 17.13 22.05 -5.92
CA ALA A 173 16.09 23.08 -5.89
C ALA A 173 15.39 23.20 -7.25
N GLY A 174 16.12 23.06 -8.35
CA GLY A 174 15.56 22.95 -9.69
C GLY A 174 14.61 21.76 -9.84
N VAL A 175 15.04 20.57 -9.41
CA VAL A 175 14.24 19.34 -9.43
C VAL A 175 12.95 19.52 -8.63
N PHE A 176 13.01 20.09 -7.42
CA PHE A 176 11.84 20.37 -6.59
C PHE A 176 10.80 21.27 -7.29
N PHE A 177 11.20 22.07 -8.27
CA PHE A 177 10.31 22.92 -9.05
C PHE A 177 10.23 22.50 -10.53
N GLY A 178 10.58 21.25 -10.84
CA GLY A 178 10.29 20.61 -12.12
C GLY A 178 11.28 20.90 -13.25
N GLN A 179 12.46 21.47 -12.96
CA GLN A 179 13.54 21.57 -13.95
C GLN A 179 14.11 20.18 -14.24
N ARG A 180 14.24 19.85 -15.53
CA ARG A 180 14.92 18.64 -16.02
C ARG A 180 16.33 19.00 -16.46
N TRP A 181 17.32 18.20 -16.08
CA TRP A 181 18.70 18.38 -16.48
C TRP A 181 18.99 17.51 -17.72
N ASP A 182 18.84 18.07 -18.91
CA ASP A 182 19.27 17.41 -20.14
C ASP A 182 20.77 17.64 -20.33
N SER A 183 21.55 16.56 -20.42
CA SER A 183 23.01 16.63 -20.55
C SER A 183 23.44 17.14 -21.94
N ALA A 184 23.85 18.41 -22.06
CA ALA A 184 25.02 18.88 -22.83
C ALA A 184 25.17 20.43 -22.81
N PRO A 185 26.40 20.98 -22.80
CA PRO A 185 26.64 22.42 -22.83
C PRO A 185 26.48 23.00 -24.24
N SER A 186 25.93 24.21 -24.29
CA SER A 186 25.79 25.05 -25.48
C SER A 186 27.11 25.75 -25.83
N SER A 187 27.50 25.75 -27.11
CA SER A 187 28.42 26.71 -27.75
C SER A 187 28.45 26.54 -29.27
N PRO A 188 28.86 27.56 -30.05
CA PRO A 188 28.16 28.80 -30.31
C PRO A 188 27.74 28.90 -31.80
N ALA A 189 27.02 29.98 -32.12
CA ALA A 189 26.48 30.30 -33.44
C ALA A 189 27.44 30.02 -34.63
N VAL A 190 26.93 29.30 -35.63
CA VAL A 190 27.38 29.41 -37.02
C VAL A 190 26.22 29.98 -37.84
N THR A 191 26.37 31.25 -38.19
CA THR A 191 25.54 32.00 -39.13
C THR A 191 25.91 31.60 -40.55
N LEU A 192 24.95 31.20 -41.39
CA LEU A 192 25.04 31.29 -42.86
C LEU A 192 23.64 31.52 -43.47
N PRO A 193 23.56 32.15 -44.67
CA PRO A 193 22.80 33.37 -44.86
C PRO A 193 21.39 33.18 -45.45
N LEU A 194 20.54 34.19 -45.19
CA LEU A 194 19.30 34.43 -45.93
C LEU A 194 19.58 34.69 -47.42
N THR A 195 18.82 34.03 -48.28
CA THR A 195 18.36 34.62 -49.54
C THR A 195 16.88 34.37 -49.72
N ASN A 196 16.12 35.47 -49.69
CA ASN A 196 14.73 35.58 -50.09
C ASN A 196 14.55 35.24 -51.57
N VAL A 197 13.61 34.35 -51.89
CA VAL A 197 12.69 34.51 -53.03
C VAL A 197 11.34 33.86 -52.66
N ALA A 198 10.29 34.67 -52.61
CA ALA A 198 8.89 34.23 -52.59
C ALA A 198 8.32 34.34 -54.03
N PRO A 199 7.06 33.99 -54.27
CA PRO A 199 6.38 32.70 -54.06
C PRO A 199 5.88 32.15 -55.43
N HIS A 200 5.33 30.94 -55.52
CA HIS A 200 4.10 30.62 -56.28
C HIS A 200 3.78 29.11 -56.19
N HIS A 201 2.47 28.88 -56.10
CA HIS A 201 1.68 27.68 -55.86
C HIS A 201 2.22 26.31 -56.32
N HIS A 202 2.11 25.31 -55.43
CA HIS A 202 1.35 24.08 -55.69
C HIS A 202 1.00 23.35 -54.38
N HIS A 203 -0.12 22.64 -54.42
CA HIS A 203 -0.81 21.92 -53.34
C HIS A 203 0.03 20.85 -52.62
N GLY A 204 -0.27 20.62 -51.33
CA GLY A 204 -0.04 19.31 -50.69
C GLY A 204 0.45 19.35 -49.25
N LEU A 205 -0.40 18.85 -48.34
CA LEU A 205 -0.11 18.01 -47.16
C LEU A 205 0.88 18.52 -46.08
N PRO A 206 0.46 18.62 -44.80
CA PRO A 206 1.35 18.93 -43.69
C PRO A 206 2.14 17.69 -43.21
N ILE A 207 3.45 17.89 -43.08
CA ILE A 207 4.42 16.97 -42.48
C ILE A 207 4.29 17.07 -40.93
N PRO A 208 4.20 15.96 -40.16
CA PRO A 208 3.95 16.01 -38.72
C PRO A 208 5.21 16.27 -37.89
N MET A 209 5.10 17.23 -36.97
CA MET A 209 5.99 17.44 -35.82
C MET A 209 5.81 16.29 -34.80
N PRO A 210 6.87 15.80 -34.11
CA PRO A 210 6.73 14.82 -33.06
C PRO A 210 6.38 15.50 -31.72
N TYR A 211 5.14 15.96 -31.60
CA TYR A 211 4.46 16.03 -30.32
C TYR A 211 3.58 14.78 -30.22
N PRO A 212 3.63 13.94 -29.17
CA PRO A 212 2.49 13.09 -28.88
C PRO A 212 1.34 14.05 -28.53
N ASN A 213 0.43 14.19 -29.48
CA ASN A 213 -0.74 15.05 -29.39
C ASN A 213 -1.41 14.91 -28.02
N ALA A 214 -1.63 16.06 -27.37
CA ALA A 214 -2.81 16.27 -26.56
C ALA A 214 -4.05 16.13 -27.47
N SER A 215 -4.49 14.90 -27.69
CA SER A 215 -5.88 14.64 -28.07
C SER A 215 -6.75 14.94 -26.85
N GLY A 216 -7.97 15.46 -27.07
CA GLY A 216 -9.01 15.58 -26.04
C GLY A 216 -9.22 14.26 -25.27
N PRO A 217 -10.03 14.24 -24.20
CA PRO A 217 -10.03 13.17 -23.21
C PRO A 217 -10.07 11.81 -23.90
N SER A 218 -8.94 11.09 -23.88
CA SER A 218 -8.90 9.73 -24.36
C SER A 218 -9.84 8.95 -23.44
N HIS A 219 -11.00 8.55 -23.95
CA HIS A 219 -11.82 7.56 -23.25
C HIS A 219 -11.03 6.25 -23.26
N TRP A 220 -10.20 6.05 -22.24
CA TRP A 220 -9.63 4.75 -21.93
C TRP A 220 -10.80 3.77 -21.88
N LYS A 221 -10.73 2.72 -22.70
CA LYS A 221 -11.82 1.76 -22.84
C LYS A 221 -11.46 0.51 -22.04
N PRO A 222 -12.11 0.26 -20.90
CA PRO A 222 -11.98 -1.01 -20.22
C PRO A 222 -12.52 -2.14 -21.08
N GLU A 223 -11.85 -3.29 -21.03
CA GLU A 223 -12.27 -4.53 -21.68
C GLU A 223 -12.27 -5.68 -20.66
N VAL A 224 -13.05 -6.73 -20.93
CA VAL A 224 -13.11 -7.91 -20.06
C VAL A 224 -11.81 -8.69 -20.18
N TRP A 225 -11.20 -9.03 -19.04
CA TRP A 225 -10.07 -9.95 -18.99
C TRP A 225 -10.55 -11.40 -19.16
N ASP A 226 -9.91 -12.13 -20.07
CA ASP A 226 -10.26 -13.51 -20.35
C ASP A 226 -9.90 -14.44 -19.17
N LEU A 227 -10.93 -14.88 -18.44
CA LEU A 227 -10.80 -15.77 -17.28
C LEU A 227 -10.34 -17.19 -17.62
N ASN A 228 -10.34 -17.61 -18.89
CA ASN A 228 -9.89 -18.93 -19.31
C ASN A 228 -8.47 -18.88 -19.87
N HIS A 229 -8.14 -17.85 -20.65
CA HIS A 229 -6.89 -17.80 -21.42
C HIS A 229 -6.01 -16.57 -21.13
N GLY A 230 -6.51 -15.58 -20.40
CA GLY A 230 -5.77 -14.35 -20.12
C GLY A 230 -4.51 -14.61 -19.29
N GLU A 231 -3.41 -13.97 -19.64
CA GLU A 231 -2.14 -14.15 -18.90
C GLU A 231 -2.19 -13.47 -17.53
N ILE A 232 -1.65 -14.14 -16.51
CA ILE A 232 -1.54 -13.58 -15.15
C ILE A 232 -0.32 -12.66 -14.99
N ALA A 233 0.76 -12.90 -15.75
CA ALA A 233 2.02 -12.20 -15.57
C ALA A 233 1.90 -10.66 -15.67
N PRO A 234 1.15 -10.08 -16.64
CA PRO A 234 0.98 -8.62 -16.69
C PRO A 234 0.22 -8.06 -15.48
N ILE A 235 -0.75 -8.81 -14.95
CA ILE A 235 -1.52 -8.40 -13.76
C ILE A 235 -0.63 -8.46 -12.52
N HIS A 236 0.18 -9.51 -12.40
CA HIS A 236 1.13 -9.67 -11.31
C HIS A 236 2.21 -8.59 -11.33
N ALA A 237 2.74 -8.23 -12.51
CA ALA A 237 3.66 -7.10 -12.65
C ALA A 237 3.01 -5.76 -12.24
N LEU A 238 1.76 -5.51 -12.67
CA LEU A 238 1.00 -4.34 -12.21
C LEU A 238 0.78 -4.33 -10.69
N TRP A 239 0.51 -5.49 -10.11
CA TRP A 239 0.36 -5.67 -8.66
C TRP A 239 1.65 -5.26 -7.94
N GLU A 240 2.79 -5.81 -8.31
CA GLU A 240 4.09 -5.52 -7.68
C GLU A 240 4.47 -4.05 -7.78
N MET A 241 4.16 -3.39 -8.90
CA MET A 241 4.41 -1.95 -9.08
C MET A 241 3.47 -1.06 -8.25
N CYS A 242 2.29 -1.54 -7.90
CA CYS A 242 1.24 -0.69 -7.31
C CYS A 242 1.00 -0.93 -5.81
N MET A 243 1.25 -2.15 -5.34
CA MET A 243 0.96 -2.59 -3.97
C MET A 243 2.22 -2.50 -3.11
N PRO A 244 2.10 -2.20 -1.81
CA PRO A 244 3.24 -2.25 -0.90
C PRO A 244 3.75 -3.68 -0.76
N SER A 245 5.03 -3.82 -0.43
CA SER A 245 5.71 -5.11 -0.29
C SER A 245 5.03 -6.07 0.69
N GLN A 246 4.33 -5.57 1.72
CA GLN A 246 3.58 -6.42 2.66
C GLN A 246 2.45 -7.22 2.01
N PHE A 247 1.91 -6.75 0.88
CA PHE A 247 0.86 -7.42 0.12
C PHE A 247 1.47 -8.19 -1.06
N CYS A 248 2.67 -8.76 -0.93
CA CYS A 248 3.26 -9.55 -2.01
C CYS A 248 2.44 -10.82 -2.26
N LEU A 249 2.27 -11.21 -3.52
CA LEU A 249 1.64 -12.49 -3.87
C LEU A 249 2.47 -13.12 -4.97
N THR A 250 2.61 -14.45 -4.92
CA THR A 250 3.17 -15.17 -6.07
C THR A 250 2.18 -15.14 -7.24
N PRO A 251 2.65 -15.23 -8.50
CA PRO A 251 1.76 -15.31 -9.65
C PRO A 251 0.72 -16.43 -9.52
N LYS A 252 1.13 -17.59 -8.99
CA LYS A 252 0.26 -18.75 -8.76
C LYS A 252 -0.85 -18.42 -7.76
N ARG A 253 -0.52 -17.80 -6.62
CA ARG A 253 -1.51 -17.47 -5.59
C ARG A 253 -2.45 -16.37 -6.08
N LEU A 254 -1.93 -15.32 -6.72
CA LEU A 254 -2.75 -14.27 -7.32
C LEU A 254 -3.73 -14.85 -8.36
N ASN A 255 -3.26 -15.76 -9.22
CA ASN A 255 -4.10 -16.45 -10.20
C ASN A 255 -5.23 -17.25 -9.54
N SER A 256 -4.91 -18.01 -8.48
CA SER A 256 -5.88 -18.83 -7.74
C SER A 256 -6.97 -17.99 -7.07
N VAL A 257 -6.60 -16.80 -6.59
CA VAL A 257 -7.55 -15.90 -5.93
C VAL A 257 -8.44 -15.18 -6.94
N LEU A 258 -7.90 -14.78 -8.10
CA LEU A 258 -8.65 -14.08 -9.14
C LEU A 258 -9.59 -15.00 -9.94
N ARG A 259 -9.15 -16.21 -10.31
CA ARG A 259 -9.97 -17.09 -11.17
C ARG A 259 -11.05 -17.82 -10.39
N ARG A 260 -12.22 -17.17 -10.25
CA ARG A 260 -13.42 -17.75 -9.64
C ARG A 260 -14.54 -17.84 -10.68
N LEU A 261 -14.56 -18.93 -11.44
CA LEU A 261 -15.54 -19.15 -12.50
C LEU A 261 -16.98 -19.01 -11.95
N GLY A 262 -17.82 -18.28 -12.67
CA GLY A 262 -19.22 -18.02 -12.29
C GLY A 262 -19.44 -16.86 -11.32
N TYR A 263 -18.41 -16.41 -10.60
CA TYR A 263 -18.52 -15.36 -9.58
C TYR A 263 -17.59 -14.17 -9.81
N SER A 264 -16.69 -14.24 -10.80
CA SER A 264 -15.75 -13.18 -11.13
C SER A 264 -15.96 -12.65 -12.54
N THR A 265 -15.73 -11.36 -12.72
CA THR A 265 -15.53 -10.74 -14.04
C THR A 265 -14.50 -9.64 -13.82
N HIS A 266 -13.42 -9.64 -14.56
CA HIS A 266 -12.32 -8.69 -14.33
C HIS A 266 -12.13 -7.82 -15.57
N TYR A 267 -11.60 -6.64 -15.38
CA TYR A 267 -11.44 -5.66 -16.44
C TYR A 267 -10.00 -5.19 -16.55
N ILE A 268 -9.56 -4.93 -17.77
CA ILE A 268 -8.23 -4.42 -18.08
C ILE A 268 -8.33 -3.18 -18.96
N VAL A 269 -7.29 -2.36 -18.95
CA VAL A 269 -7.07 -1.29 -19.93
C VAL A 269 -5.70 -1.49 -20.55
N ARG A 270 -5.64 -1.30 -21.88
CA ARG A 270 -4.40 -1.40 -22.65
C ARG A 270 -4.06 -0.10 -23.36
N THR A 271 -2.77 0.12 -23.60
CA THR A 271 -2.30 1.12 -24.57
C THR A 271 -2.69 0.68 -26.00
N PRO A 272 -2.64 1.59 -26.99
CA PRO A 272 -2.76 1.22 -28.40
C PRO A 272 -1.72 0.18 -28.87
N SER A 273 -0.57 0.10 -28.19
CA SER A 273 0.47 -0.92 -28.45
C SER A 273 0.17 -2.27 -27.79
N GLY A 274 -0.92 -2.41 -27.03
CA GLY A 274 -1.35 -3.66 -26.40
C GLY A 274 -0.82 -3.89 -24.97
N GLN A 275 0.00 -2.99 -24.43
CA GLN A 275 0.52 -3.09 -23.07
C GLN A 275 -0.62 -2.91 -22.05
N MET A 276 -0.73 -3.82 -21.08
CA MET A 276 -1.70 -3.68 -19.99
C MET A 276 -1.23 -2.62 -18.99
N ILE A 277 -2.06 -1.61 -18.77
CA ILE A 277 -1.74 -0.45 -17.91
C ILE A 277 -2.78 -0.23 -16.81
N GLY A 278 -3.88 -0.99 -16.82
CA GLY A 278 -4.89 -0.97 -15.77
C GLY A 278 -5.50 -2.36 -15.59
N PHE A 279 -5.85 -2.67 -14.34
CA PHE A 279 -6.55 -3.90 -13.97
C PHE A 279 -7.56 -3.61 -12.85
N CYS A 280 -8.77 -4.18 -12.96
CA CYS A 280 -9.83 -4.08 -11.98
C CYS A 280 -10.42 -5.47 -11.71
N ALA A 281 -10.25 -5.98 -10.50
CA ALA A 281 -10.84 -7.25 -10.08
C ALA A 281 -12.24 -7.00 -9.51
N THR A 282 -13.23 -7.75 -10.01
CA THR A 282 -14.59 -7.73 -9.46
C THR A 282 -15.13 -9.13 -9.19
N PHE A 283 -15.98 -9.22 -8.17
CA PHE A 283 -16.69 -10.43 -7.77
C PHE A 283 -18.17 -10.15 -7.50
N VAL A 284 -19.00 -11.17 -7.61
CA VAL A 284 -20.41 -11.17 -7.21
C VAL A 284 -20.64 -12.34 -6.25
N ASN A 285 -21.17 -12.04 -5.07
CA ASN A 285 -21.37 -13.00 -3.98
C ASN A 285 -22.79 -12.87 -3.41
N TYR A 286 -23.34 -13.93 -2.84
CA TYR A 286 -24.62 -13.87 -2.13
C TYR A 286 -24.53 -12.92 -0.94
N LEU A 287 -25.57 -12.10 -0.75
CA LEU A 287 -25.66 -11.22 0.41
C LEU A 287 -25.96 -12.01 1.70
N ALA A 288 -26.79 -13.05 1.59
CA ALA A 288 -27.01 -14.01 2.66
C ALA A 288 -27.33 -15.38 2.06
N PRO A 289 -27.14 -16.48 2.81
CA PRO A 289 -27.32 -17.84 2.28
C PRO A 289 -28.72 -18.12 1.74
N ASP A 290 -29.75 -17.50 2.32
CA ASP A 290 -31.15 -17.59 1.92
C ASP A 290 -31.61 -16.43 1.02
N SER A 291 -30.72 -15.48 0.72
CA SER A 291 -31.07 -14.31 -0.07
C SER A 291 -30.94 -14.59 -1.57
N PRO A 292 -31.93 -14.21 -2.39
CA PRO A 292 -31.74 -14.18 -3.83
C PRO A 292 -30.82 -13.04 -4.28
N ASP A 293 -30.50 -12.10 -3.38
CA ASP A 293 -29.75 -10.89 -3.68
C ASP A 293 -28.24 -11.10 -3.58
N TYR A 294 -27.53 -10.34 -4.41
CA TYR A 294 -26.09 -10.35 -4.53
C TYR A 294 -25.46 -9.04 -4.08
N MET A 295 -24.23 -9.16 -3.64
CA MET A 295 -23.28 -8.06 -3.45
C MET A 295 -22.25 -8.09 -4.58
N GLY A 296 -22.09 -6.96 -5.26
CA GLY A 296 -20.96 -6.70 -6.15
C GLY A 296 -19.76 -6.20 -5.36
N SER A 297 -18.57 -6.62 -5.74
CA SER A 297 -17.30 -6.22 -5.11
C SER A 297 -16.37 -5.63 -6.16
N ILE A 298 -15.89 -4.41 -5.95
CA ILE A 298 -14.69 -3.90 -6.62
C ILE A 298 -13.51 -4.25 -5.70
N ALA A 299 -12.98 -5.46 -5.87
CA ALA A 299 -12.01 -6.05 -4.95
C ALA A 299 -10.66 -5.35 -4.98
N MET A 300 -10.26 -4.87 -6.15
CA MET A 300 -9.01 -4.16 -6.36
C MET A 300 -9.06 -3.37 -7.67
N LEU A 301 -8.40 -2.20 -7.68
CA LEU A 301 -8.19 -1.39 -8.87
C LEU A 301 -6.73 -0.90 -8.91
N LEU A 302 -6.01 -1.30 -9.96
CA LEU A 302 -4.59 -0.96 -10.18
C LEU A 302 -4.43 -0.16 -11.47
N VAL A 303 -3.59 0.88 -11.42
CA VAL A 303 -3.17 1.64 -12.61
C VAL A 303 -1.66 1.78 -12.57
N HIS A 304 -1.02 1.42 -13.68
CA HIS A 304 0.42 1.53 -13.88
C HIS A 304 0.90 2.92 -13.43
N PRO A 305 1.97 3.02 -12.60
CA PRO A 305 2.42 4.30 -12.03
C PRO A 305 2.56 5.44 -13.05
N ASP A 306 3.21 5.16 -14.19
CA ASP A 306 3.45 6.13 -15.26
C ASP A 306 2.19 6.59 -16.02
N PHE A 307 1.08 5.86 -15.88
CA PHE A 307 -0.19 6.16 -16.54
C PHE A 307 -1.25 6.71 -15.57
N ARG A 308 -0.88 7.00 -14.31
CA ARG A 308 -1.79 7.60 -13.33
C ARG A 308 -2.13 9.05 -13.70
N ARG A 309 -3.24 9.55 -13.14
CA ARG A 309 -3.81 10.89 -13.42
C ARG A 309 -4.23 11.15 -14.87
N GLN A 310 -4.35 10.11 -15.70
CA GLN A 310 -4.81 10.22 -17.09
C GLN A 310 -6.28 9.79 -17.27
N GLY A 311 -7.03 9.60 -16.18
CA GLY A 311 -8.44 9.18 -16.23
C GLY A 311 -8.67 7.67 -16.30
N ILE A 312 -7.62 6.84 -16.44
CA ILE A 312 -7.74 5.36 -16.50
C ILE A 312 -8.48 4.80 -15.29
N GLY A 313 -8.07 5.19 -14.08
CA GLY A 313 -8.68 4.67 -12.85
C GLY A 313 -10.17 5.00 -12.77
N THR A 314 -10.56 6.22 -13.15
CA THR A 314 -11.98 6.63 -13.18
C THR A 314 -12.74 5.86 -14.24
N ALA A 315 -12.21 5.75 -15.46
CA ALA A 315 -12.84 4.97 -16.53
C ALA A 315 -13.07 3.51 -16.15
N MET A 316 -12.08 2.85 -15.53
CA MET A 316 -12.23 1.48 -15.05
C MET A 316 -13.21 1.36 -13.89
N HIS A 317 -13.14 2.27 -12.91
CA HIS A 317 -14.06 2.28 -11.78
C HIS A 317 -15.51 2.42 -12.25
N ASP A 318 -15.80 3.43 -13.07
CA ASP A 318 -17.16 3.72 -13.52
C ASP A 318 -17.70 2.57 -14.36
N TYR A 319 -16.87 2.02 -15.26
CA TYR A 319 -17.24 0.85 -16.03
C TYR A 319 -17.54 -0.37 -15.13
N ALA A 320 -16.65 -0.71 -14.19
CA ALA A 320 -16.85 -1.83 -13.28
C ALA A 320 -18.08 -1.63 -12.38
N TYR A 321 -18.28 -0.42 -11.85
CA TYR A 321 -19.44 -0.07 -11.04
C TYR A 321 -20.74 -0.22 -11.83
N ASP A 322 -20.80 0.29 -13.06
CA ASP A 322 -21.97 0.19 -13.93
C ASP A 322 -22.26 -1.27 -14.33
N GLN A 323 -21.23 -2.09 -14.60
CA GLN A 323 -21.44 -3.51 -14.87
C GLN A 323 -22.02 -4.24 -13.66
N LEU A 324 -21.49 -4.00 -12.45
CA LEU A 324 -22.01 -4.59 -11.22
C LEU A 324 -23.43 -4.11 -10.91
N LYS A 325 -23.70 -2.80 -11.06
CA LYS A 325 -25.02 -2.21 -10.84
C LYS A 325 -26.09 -2.78 -11.76
N ASN A 326 -25.72 -3.07 -13.01
CA ASN A 326 -26.64 -3.65 -13.99
C ASN A 326 -26.69 -5.19 -13.94
N THR A 327 -25.91 -5.84 -13.07
CA THR A 327 -25.97 -7.29 -12.90
C THR A 327 -27.25 -7.65 -12.13
N PRO A 328 -28.09 -8.59 -12.64
CA PRO A 328 -29.35 -8.94 -12.00
C PRO A 328 -29.18 -9.33 -10.53
N LYS A 329 -30.08 -8.81 -9.69
CA LYS A 329 -30.15 -9.03 -8.24
C LYS A 329 -28.95 -8.51 -7.44
N VAL A 330 -28.01 -7.78 -8.04
CA VAL A 330 -27.05 -7.01 -7.24
C VAL A 330 -27.79 -5.84 -6.61
N VAL A 331 -27.78 -5.77 -5.28
CA VAL A 331 -28.45 -4.72 -4.49
C VAL A 331 -27.48 -3.85 -3.71
N ARG A 332 -26.20 -4.24 -3.68
CA ARG A 332 -25.14 -3.56 -2.93
C ARG A 332 -23.81 -3.71 -3.66
N ILE A 333 -23.00 -2.64 -3.69
CA ILE A 333 -21.64 -2.67 -4.23
C ILE A 333 -20.65 -2.20 -3.16
N GLN A 334 -19.59 -2.95 -2.93
CA GLN A 334 -18.53 -2.60 -1.99
C GLN A 334 -17.17 -2.34 -2.65
N LEU A 335 -16.31 -1.61 -1.94
CA LEU A 335 -14.87 -1.58 -2.22
C LEU A 335 -14.17 -2.61 -1.34
N GLY A 336 -13.28 -3.41 -1.93
CA GLY A 336 -12.77 -4.64 -1.32
C GLY A 336 -13.66 -5.83 -1.64
N SER A 337 -13.39 -6.98 -1.03
CA SER A 337 -14.15 -8.22 -1.22
C SER A 337 -14.30 -9.00 0.08
N THR A 338 -15.31 -9.87 0.16
CA THR A 338 -15.56 -10.72 1.35
C THR A 338 -14.79 -12.03 1.27
N PHE A 339 -15.09 -12.87 0.27
CA PHE A 339 -14.38 -14.10 -0.08
C PHE A 339 -14.50 -14.37 -1.60
N PRO A 340 -13.41 -14.56 -2.35
CA PRO A 340 -12.02 -14.41 -1.90
C PRO A 340 -11.73 -13.01 -1.36
N ARG A 341 -10.96 -12.91 -0.28
CA ARG A 341 -10.58 -11.63 0.32
C ARG A 341 -9.17 -11.27 -0.09
N ILE A 342 -9.07 -10.45 -1.12
CA ILE A 342 -7.79 -9.80 -1.45
C ILE A 342 -7.62 -8.66 -0.45
N LEU A 343 -8.40 -7.59 -0.61
CA LEU A 343 -8.43 -6.49 0.35
C LEU A 343 -9.79 -6.48 1.03
N TYR A 344 -9.83 -6.32 2.35
CA TYR A 344 -11.11 -6.23 3.08
C TYR A 344 -11.89 -4.98 2.64
N GLY A 345 -11.16 -3.88 2.43
CA GLY A 345 -11.69 -2.59 1.98
C GLY A 345 -10.56 -1.73 1.43
N VAL A 346 -10.73 -0.41 1.46
CA VAL A 346 -9.67 0.49 1.01
C VAL A 346 -8.59 0.60 2.10
N PRO A 347 -7.31 0.30 1.82
CA PRO A 347 -6.25 0.41 2.83
C PRO A 347 -6.17 1.82 3.43
N SER A 348 -6.12 1.91 4.77
CA SER A 348 -6.26 3.17 5.52
C SER A 348 -5.06 4.11 5.35
N ASN A 349 -3.87 3.55 5.08
CA ASN A 349 -2.63 4.31 4.91
C ASN A 349 -2.35 4.65 3.43
N TYR A 350 -3.33 4.48 2.53
CA TYR A 350 -3.16 4.77 1.11
C TYR A 350 -3.57 6.21 0.74
N PRO A 351 -2.83 6.91 -0.15
CA PRO A 351 -3.13 8.29 -0.55
C PRO A 351 -4.45 8.43 -1.34
N ASN A 352 -5.06 7.31 -1.72
CA ASN A 352 -6.18 7.25 -2.65
C ASN A 352 -7.55 7.43 -1.99
N LEU A 353 -7.65 7.57 -0.65
CA LEU A 353 -8.93 7.79 0.03
C LEU A 353 -9.69 9.00 -0.54
N SER A 354 -8.96 10.08 -0.85
CA SER A 354 -9.56 11.28 -1.44
C SER A 354 -10.15 11.05 -2.83
N TRP A 355 -9.59 10.11 -3.59
CA TRP A 355 -10.08 9.76 -4.92
C TRP A 355 -11.41 9.02 -4.84
N PHE A 356 -11.54 8.05 -3.94
CA PHE A 356 -12.81 7.36 -3.68
C PHE A 356 -13.90 8.32 -3.16
N ARG A 357 -13.56 9.28 -2.29
CA ARG A 357 -14.52 10.32 -1.86
C ARG A 357 -15.09 11.11 -3.04
N ARG A 358 -14.25 11.52 -3.99
CA ARG A 358 -14.68 12.26 -5.18
C ARG A 358 -15.59 11.44 -6.09
N LEU A 359 -15.50 10.11 -6.02
CA LEU A 359 -16.42 9.16 -6.68
C LEU A 359 -17.67 8.87 -5.81
N GLY A 360 -17.88 9.64 -4.74
CA GLY A 360 -19.05 9.57 -3.88
C GLY A 360 -19.06 8.40 -2.90
N TRP A 361 -17.92 7.77 -2.61
CA TRP A 361 -17.84 6.78 -1.53
C TRP A 361 -17.75 7.47 -0.18
N GLU A 362 -18.69 7.17 0.72
CA GLU A 362 -18.67 7.64 2.11
C GLU A 362 -17.63 6.83 2.88
N ILE A 363 -16.40 7.33 3.05
CA ILE A 363 -15.27 6.54 3.60
C ILE A 363 -14.71 7.09 4.92
N ASP A 364 -15.17 8.26 5.36
CA ASP A 364 -14.65 8.93 6.55
C ASP A 364 -15.59 8.82 7.75
N PHE A 365 -16.71 8.11 7.64
CA PHE A 365 -17.67 7.94 8.72
C PHE A 365 -17.37 6.61 9.44
N ASP A 366 -17.15 6.67 10.75
CA ASP A 366 -16.93 5.47 11.58
C ASP A 366 -18.24 4.70 11.82
N ALA A 367 -18.85 4.22 10.74
CA ALA A 367 -20.12 3.51 10.71
C ALA A 367 -20.05 2.34 9.72
N PRO A 368 -20.88 1.30 9.89
CA PRO A 368 -20.92 0.15 8.97
C PRO A 368 -21.11 0.64 7.55
N GLY A 369 -20.21 0.24 6.66
CA GLY A 369 -20.29 0.55 5.24
C GLY A 369 -20.00 1.98 4.85
N LYS A 370 -19.57 2.82 5.80
CA LYS A 370 -19.27 4.23 5.56
C LYS A 370 -17.83 4.63 5.94
N GLY A 371 -16.95 3.66 6.12
CA GLY A 371 -15.56 3.89 6.51
C GLY A 371 -15.14 3.41 7.90
N ARG A 372 -15.93 2.55 8.56
CA ARG A 372 -15.48 1.88 9.78
C ARG A 372 -14.15 1.18 9.55
N VAL A 373 -13.24 1.29 10.52
CA VAL A 373 -11.93 0.65 10.43
C VAL A 373 -12.04 -0.84 10.70
N VAL A 374 -11.44 -1.63 9.82
CA VAL A 374 -11.27 -3.06 9.95
C VAL A 374 -9.77 -3.37 9.95
N THR A 375 -9.31 -4.23 10.85
CA THR A 375 -7.88 -4.51 11.03
C THR A 375 -7.59 -6.00 10.95
N ASP A 376 -6.52 -6.30 10.22
CA ASP A 376 -5.87 -7.59 10.21
C ASP A 376 -4.71 -7.57 11.22
N TRP A 377 -4.54 -8.66 11.95
CA TRP A 377 -3.58 -8.77 13.05
C TRP A 377 -2.64 -9.94 12.86
N VAL A 378 -1.42 -9.79 13.39
CA VAL A 378 -0.44 -10.87 13.51
C VAL A 378 0.03 -10.98 14.96
N LEU A 379 0.11 -12.19 15.47
CA LEU A 379 0.68 -12.52 16.77
C LEU A 379 1.84 -13.49 16.59
N ASN A 380 2.98 -13.21 17.21
CA ASN A 380 3.99 -14.24 17.47
C ASN A 380 3.59 -14.97 18.77
N PHE A 381 3.61 -16.30 18.78
CA PHE A 381 3.19 -17.04 19.98
C PHE A 381 4.05 -16.76 21.21
N GLU A 382 5.31 -16.37 20.99
CA GLU A 382 6.25 -15.94 22.04
C GLU A 382 5.87 -14.59 22.69
N ASP A 383 5.10 -13.75 21.98
CA ASP A 383 4.61 -12.46 22.49
C ASP A 383 3.33 -12.62 23.34
N LEU A 384 2.76 -13.83 23.41
CA LEU A 384 1.52 -14.08 24.15
C LEU A 384 1.79 -13.96 25.67
N PRO A 385 1.03 -13.15 26.42
CA PRO A 385 1.20 -13.04 27.86
C PRO A 385 0.86 -14.37 28.53
N GLY A 386 1.77 -14.88 29.37
CA GLY A 386 1.57 -16.10 30.15
C GLY A 386 0.47 -15.92 31.20
N ASN A 387 -0.77 -16.24 30.84
CA ASN A 387 -1.93 -16.11 31.72
C ASN A 387 -2.61 -17.48 31.91
N GLU A 388 -2.76 -17.91 33.16
CA GLU A 388 -3.69 -18.99 33.50
C GLU A 388 -5.13 -18.46 33.49
N PHE A 389 -5.87 -18.75 32.43
CA PHE A 389 -7.26 -18.34 32.31
C PHE A 389 -8.17 -19.32 33.08
N SER A 390 -8.65 -18.96 34.29
CA SER A 390 -9.66 -19.75 35.05
C SER A 390 -10.82 -20.19 34.15
N SER A 391 -11.18 -21.47 34.04
CA SER A 391 -12.12 -21.96 33.01
C SER A 391 -13.45 -21.19 32.90
N ALA A 392 -13.92 -20.58 33.99
CA ALA A 392 -15.17 -19.80 34.05
C ALA A 392 -16.39 -20.56 33.48
N GLY A 393 -16.38 -21.89 33.55
CA GLY A 393 -17.43 -22.75 32.99
C GLY A 393 -17.37 -22.95 31.47
N LEU A 394 -16.39 -22.34 30.79
CA LEU A 394 -16.19 -22.47 29.35
C LEU A 394 -15.25 -23.63 29.02
N THR A 395 -15.59 -24.36 27.95
CA THR A 395 -14.74 -25.38 27.35
C THR A 395 -14.54 -25.09 25.87
N PHE A 396 -13.36 -25.37 25.34
CA PHE A 396 -13.02 -25.13 23.93
C PHE A 396 -12.43 -26.39 23.32
N LYS A 397 -12.90 -26.74 22.11
CA LYS A 397 -12.45 -27.93 21.39
C LYS A 397 -12.62 -27.79 19.89
N ARG A 398 -12.06 -28.75 19.13
CA ARG A 398 -12.36 -28.92 17.71
C ARG A 398 -13.80 -29.39 17.55
N CYS A 399 -14.51 -28.88 16.56
CA CYS A 399 -15.88 -29.27 16.24
C CYS A 399 -15.95 -30.73 15.84
N GLU A 400 -16.92 -31.44 16.38
CA GLU A 400 -17.27 -32.80 15.96
C GLU A 400 -18.36 -32.77 14.88
N PRO A 401 -18.47 -33.80 14.02
CA PRO A 401 -19.51 -33.85 12.98
C PRO A 401 -20.94 -33.67 13.50
N ALA A 402 -21.24 -34.17 14.71
CA ALA A 402 -22.56 -34.02 15.33
C ALA A 402 -22.86 -32.59 15.80
N GLU A 403 -21.84 -31.74 15.96
CA GLU A 403 -21.95 -30.35 16.39
C GLU A 403 -22.09 -29.38 15.21
N PHE A 404 -21.65 -29.82 14.02
CA PHE A 404 -21.59 -28.98 12.82
C PHE A 404 -22.93 -28.28 12.48
N PRO A 405 -24.11 -28.95 12.53
CA PRO A 405 -25.37 -28.26 12.27
C PRO A 405 -25.63 -27.08 13.22
N LYS A 406 -25.31 -27.24 14.51
CA LYS A 406 -25.47 -26.17 15.52
C LYS A 406 -24.51 -25.01 15.28
N VAL A 407 -23.30 -25.29 14.81
CA VAL A 407 -22.32 -24.26 14.41
C VAL A 407 -22.85 -23.46 13.23
N VAL A 408 -23.36 -24.14 12.20
CA VAL A 408 -23.93 -23.48 11.02
C VAL A 408 -25.09 -22.58 11.40
N ASP A 409 -26.01 -23.04 12.27
CA ASP A 409 -27.12 -22.24 12.77
C ASP A 409 -26.62 -20.99 13.51
N LEU A 410 -25.68 -21.15 14.46
CA LEU A 410 -25.09 -20.03 15.20
C LEU A 410 -24.50 -18.99 14.24
N VAL A 411 -23.67 -19.42 13.29
CA VAL A 411 -23.01 -18.55 12.32
C VAL A 411 -24.04 -17.88 11.43
N TYR A 412 -25.05 -18.60 10.96
CA TYR A 412 -26.12 -18.06 10.11
C TYR A 412 -26.85 -16.90 10.81
N TYR A 413 -27.37 -17.12 12.01
CA TYR A 413 -28.13 -16.09 12.74
C TYR A 413 -27.27 -14.90 13.15
N ALA A 414 -26.04 -15.15 13.63
CA ALA A 414 -25.13 -14.08 13.99
C ALA A 414 -24.71 -13.26 12.77
N SER A 415 -24.45 -13.91 11.64
CA SER A 415 -24.03 -13.24 10.40
C SER A 415 -25.13 -12.39 9.80
N LYS A 416 -26.38 -12.88 9.80
CA LYS A 416 -27.56 -12.14 9.35
C LYS A 416 -27.77 -10.86 10.16
N ARG A 417 -27.56 -10.91 11.47
CA ARG A 417 -27.71 -9.74 12.36
C ARG A 417 -26.55 -8.76 12.28
N LYS A 418 -25.31 -9.25 12.19
CA LYS A 418 -24.09 -8.42 12.20
C LYS A 418 -23.61 -8.00 10.80
N GLU A 419 -24.34 -8.39 9.75
CA GLU A 419 -23.94 -8.23 8.35
C GLU A 419 -22.54 -8.79 8.06
N ASN A 420 -22.24 -9.98 8.60
CA ASN A 420 -20.98 -10.69 8.34
C ASN A 420 -21.13 -11.57 7.08
N LEU A 421 -20.89 -10.96 5.94
CA LEU A 421 -21.15 -11.56 4.63
C LEU A 421 -20.17 -12.69 4.30
N GLY A 422 -20.68 -13.76 3.68
CA GLY A 422 -19.90 -14.92 3.24
C GLY A 422 -19.42 -15.87 4.35
N TRP A 423 -19.66 -15.57 5.63
CA TRP A 423 -19.28 -16.46 6.73
C TRP A 423 -20.02 -17.80 6.68
N PRO A 424 -21.36 -17.85 6.52
CA PRO A 424 -22.05 -19.15 6.49
C PRO A 424 -21.59 -20.02 5.31
N ASP A 425 -21.33 -19.44 4.14
CA ASP A 425 -20.79 -20.16 2.99
C ASP A 425 -19.41 -20.74 3.30
N THR A 426 -18.56 -19.96 3.96
CA THR A 426 -17.20 -20.39 4.34
C THR A 426 -17.23 -21.56 5.33
N TYR A 427 -18.12 -21.53 6.32
CA TYR A 427 -18.36 -22.67 7.22
C TYR A 427 -18.98 -23.86 6.47
N GLY A 428 -19.94 -23.62 5.57
CA GLY A 428 -20.60 -24.65 4.76
C GLY A 428 -19.64 -25.45 3.89
N LYS A 429 -18.54 -24.83 3.41
CA LYS A 429 -17.47 -25.52 2.69
C LYS A 429 -16.76 -26.60 3.50
N LEU A 430 -16.97 -26.68 4.82
CA LEU A 430 -16.43 -27.72 5.71
C LEU A 430 -17.46 -28.78 6.11
N SER A 431 -18.61 -28.83 5.43
CA SER A 431 -19.69 -29.75 5.76
C SER A 431 -19.25 -31.22 5.73
N PRO A 432 -19.52 -32.00 6.79
CA PRO A 432 -19.31 -33.44 6.80
C PRO A 432 -20.01 -34.19 5.66
N GLU A 433 -21.13 -33.66 5.16
CA GLU A 433 -21.89 -34.24 4.05
C GLU A 433 -21.09 -34.23 2.73
N THR A 434 -20.14 -33.30 2.61
CA THR A 434 -19.22 -33.22 1.46
C THR A 434 -17.97 -34.10 1.63
N GLY A 435 -17.93 -34.94 2.67
CA GLY A 435 -16.80 -35.80 3.00
C GLY A 435 -15.63 -35.07 3.68
N ARG A 436 -15.84 -33.84 4.15
CA ARG A 436 -14.83 -33.04 4.86
C ARG A 436 -14.93 -33.23 6.37
N ASN A 437 -13.84 -32.92 7.06
CA ASN A 437 -13.78 -32.96 8.52
C ASN A 437 -13.91 -31.53 9.09
N PRO A 438 -14.86 -31.27 10.01
CA PRO A 438 -15.02 -29.96 10.63
C PRO A 438 -13.96 -29.68 11.72
N ASN A 439 -12.90 -30.47 11.85
CA ASN A 439 -11.84 -30.29 12.86
C ASN A 439 -11.07 -28.96 12.76
N ASN A 440 -11.19 -28.24 11.64
CA ASN A 440 -10.70 -26.87 11.45
C ASN A 440 -11.65 -25.81 12.05
N ILE A 441 -12.82 -26.21 12.54
CA ILE A 441 -13.72 -25.36 13.31
C ILE A 441 -13.39 -25.54 14.79
N ILE A 442 -13.14 -24.44 15.48
CA ILE A 442 -13.05 -24.41 16.94
C ILE A 442 -14.40 -23.96 17.49
N VAL A 443 -14.88 -24.66 18.52
CA VAL A 443 -16.12 -24.33 19.23
C VAL A 443 -15.79 -24.03 20.68
N GLY A 444 -16.41 -22.99 21.22
CA GLY A 444 -16.44 -22.70 22.66
C GLY A 444 -17.84 -22.94 23.20
N MET A 445 -17.93 -23.64 24.33
CA MET A 445 -19.18 -24.08 24.92
C MET A 445 -19.29 -23.66 26.38
N GLU A 446 -20.50 -23.27 26.78
CA GLU A 446 -20.91 -23.15 28.18
C GLU A 446 -21.89 -24.31 28.47
N GLY A 447 -21.45 -25.28 29.28
CA GLY A 447 -22.17 -26.55 29.40
C GLY A 447 -22.27 -27.28 28.05
N SER A 448 -23.49 -27.46 27.55
CA SER A 448 -23.78 -28.10 26.24
C SER A 448 -24.13 -27.11 25.12
N THR A 449 -24.13 -25.81 25.42
CA THR A 449 -24.49 -24.75 24.48
C THR A 449 -23.24 -24.21 23.81
N ILE A 450 -23.24 -24.14 22.48
CA ILE A 450 -22.16 -23.49 21.72
C ILE A 450 -22.36 -21.98 21.80
N VAL A 451 -21.39 -21.29 22.38
CA VAL A 451 -21.43 -19.83 22.61
C VAL A 451 -20.50 -19.06 21.68
N THR A 452 -19.51 -19.74 21.09
CA THR A 452 -18.61 -19.13 20.11
C THR A 452 -18.05 -20.17 19.15
N THR A 453 -17.59 -19.70 17.99
CA THR A 453 -16.84 -20.51 17.04
C THR A 453 -15.84 -19.67 16.24
N ALA A 454 -14.81 -20.32 15.70
CA ALA A 454 -13.87 -19.74 14.74
C ALA A 454 -13.37 -20.81 13.75
N LEU A 455 -12.89 -20.38 12.59
CA LEU A 455 -12.20 -21.23 11.62
C LEU A 455 -10.70 -21.06 11.77
N ILE A 456 -9.96 -22.17 11.78
CA ILE A 456 -8.49 -22.19 11.67
C ILE A 456 -8.05 -22.80 10.34
N TYR A 457 -6.97 -22.29 9.78
CA TYR A 457 -6.37 -22.82 8.56
C TYR A 457 -4.84 -22.70 8.60
N VAL A 458 -4.16 -23.56 7.85
CA VAL A 458 -2.70 -23.53 7.69
C VAL A 458 -2.39 -23.37 6.19
N PRO A 459 -1.35 -22.62 5.80
CA PRO A 459 -1.02 -22.44 4.39
C PRO A 459 -0.80 -23.78 3.68
N ASN A 460 -1.46 -23.95 2.52
CA ASN A 460 -1.35 -25.15 1.67
C ASN A 460 -1.85 -26.47 2.30
N ASP A 461 -2.67 -26.43 3.36
CA ASP A 461 -3.24 -27.64 3.97
C ASP A 461 -4.50 -28.17 3.24
N GLY A 462 -4.95 -27.47 2.19
CA GLY A 462 -6.12 -27.84 1.39
C GLY A 462 -7.47 -27.51 2.04
N VAL A 463 -7.46 -26.72 3.11
CA VAL A 463 -8.67 -26.28 3.81
C VAL A 463 -9.21 -25.00 3.15
N PRO A 464 -10.53 -24.91 2.85
CA PRO A 464 -11.11 -23.84 2.03
C PRO A 464 -10.79 -22.38 2.40
N PRO A 465 -10.66 -21.99 3.69
CA PRO A 465 -10.29 -20.61 4.03
C PRO A 465 -8.92 -20.21 3.50
N ASP A 466 -7.95 -21.13 3.38
CA ASP A 466 -6.64 -20.81 2.79
C ASP A 466 -6.80 -20.36 1.33
N ASP A 467 -7.65 -21.03 0.54
CA ASP A 467 -7.87 -20.68 -0.86
C ASP A 467 -8.40 -19.24 -1.03
N ASP A 468 -9.19 -18.77 -0.05
CA ASP A 468 -9.87 -17.48 -0.11
C ASP A 468 -9.12 -16.35 0.63
N LEU A 469 -8.19 -16.68 1.53
CA LEU A 469 -7.42 -15.75 2.36
C LEU A 469 -5.91 -16.01 2.19
N PRO A 470 -5.20 -15.28 1.31
CA PRO A 470 -3.82 -15.62 0.97
C PRO A 470 -2.78 -15.14 1.98
N TRP A 471 -3.18 -14.37 3.00
CA TRP A 471 -2.25 -13.55 3.77
C TRP A 471 -1.42 -14.32 4.79
N ALA A 472 -1.98 -15.34 5.46
CA ALA A 472 -1.21 -16.16 6.39
C ALA A 472 0.04 -16.76 5.70
N GLY A 473 -0.15 -17.46 4.58
CA GLY A 473 0.95 -18.06 3.82
C GLY A 473 1.89 -17.05 3.15
N THR A 474 1.43 -15.82 2.94
CA THR A 474 2.24 -14.72 2.43
C THR A 474 3.16 -14.15 3.51
N ILE A 475 2.66 -14.00 4.74
CA ILE A 475 3.42 -13.47 5.88
C ILE A 475 4.56 -14.44 6.24
N GLY A 476 4.29 -15.75 6.18
CA GLY A 476 5.31 -16.76 6.40
C GLY A 476 4.77 -18.19 6.36
N PRO A 477 5.63 -19.18 6.10
CA PRO A 477 5.24 -20.60 6.07
C PRO A 477 4.88 -21.15 7.46
N ASP A 478 5.24 -20.44 8.54
CA ASP A 478 4.97 -20.77 9.94
C ASP A 478 3.81 -19.97 10.56
N VAL A 479 2.98 -19.35 9.71
CA VAL A 479 1.84 -18.53 10.13
C VAL A 479 0.54 -19.29 9.87
N GLY A 480 -0.18 -19.62 10.93
CA GLY A 480 -1.55 -20.12 10.83
C GLY A 480 -2.56 -18.98 10.75
N GLY A 481 -3.74 -19.24 10.20
CA GLY A 481 -4.82 -18.27 10.11
C GLY A 481 -5.99 -18.62 11.02
N VAL A 482 -6.66 -17.59 11.56
CA VAL A 482 -7.98 -17.65 12.19
C VAL A 482 -8.91 -16.66 11.49
N THR A 483 -10.08 -17.13 11.07
CA THR A 483 -11.10 -16.29 10.41
C THR A 483 -12.51 -16.58 10.94
N CYS A 484 -13.45 -15.73 10.54
CA CYS A 484 -14.89 -15.86 10.81
C CYS A 484 -15.24 -16.10 12.30
N ILE A 485 -14.58 -15.39 13.21
CA ILE A 485 -14.81 -15.54 14.65
C ILE A 485 -16.22 -15.06 15.02
N CYS A 486 -17.08 -15.99 15.41
CA CYS A 486 -18.47 -15.74 15.75
C CYS A 486 -18.70 -15.96 17.25
N ILE A 487 -19.01 -14.89 17.98
CA ILE A 487 -19.41 -14.93 19.39
C ILE A 487 -20.91 -14.63 19.49
N ASN A 488 -21.65 -15.50 20.18
CA ASN A 488 -23.02 -15.23 20.60
C ASN A 488 -22.99 -14.17 21.69
N ASP A 489 -23.47 -12.97 21.39
CA ASP A 489 -23.56 -11.83 22.32
C ASP A 489 -25.01 -11.43 22.61
N THR A 490 -25.97 -12.25 22.15
CA THR A 490 -27.41 -11.98 22.25
C THR A 490 -28.11 -12.81 23.31
N ASP A 491 -27.48 -13.86 23.80
CA ASP A 491 -28.06 -14.68 24.85
C ASP A 491 -27.82 -13.98 26.21
N PRO A 492 -28.85 -13.40 26.83
CA PRO A 492 -28.71 -12.67 28.09
C PRO A 492 -28.39 -13.59 29.26
N THR A 493 -28.44 -14.92 29.06
CA THR A 493 -28.06 -15.92 30.06
C THR A 493 -26.57 -16.21 30.08
N LEU A 494 -25.81 -15.73 29.08
CA LEU A 494 -24.36 -15.85 29.06
C LEU A 494 -23.76 -15.03 30.20
N VAL A 495 -23.14 -15.74 31.14
CA VAL A 495 -22.52 -15.13 32.33
C VAL A 495 -21.17 -14.50 31.97
N VAL A 496 -20.51 -15.01 30.92
CA VAL A 496 -19.15 -14.63 30.54
C VAL A 496 -19.13 -13.52 29.48
N ARG A 497 -18.31 -12.49 29.72
CA ARG A 497 -18.14 -11.36 28.80
C ARG A 497 -17.53 -11.80 27.45
N PRO A 498 -17.95 -11.21 26.32
CA PRO A 498 -17.41 -11.51 24.99
C PRO A 498 -15.88 -11.44 24.90
N ASP A 499 -15.25 -10.47 25.55
CA ASP A 499 -13.78 -10.34 25.55
C ASP A 499 -13.09 -11.55 26.20
N ALA A 500 -13.68 -12.09 27.27
CA ALA A 500 -13.14 -13.27 27.95
C ALA A 500 -13.34 -14.54 27.11
N ILE A 501 -14.42 -14.63 26.33
CA ILE A 501 -14.65 -15.70 25.36
C ILE A 501 -13.61 -15.62 24.23
N MET A 502 -13.40 -14.42 23.67
CA MET A 502 -12.44 -14.16 22.60
C MET A 502 -11.02 -14.57 22.99
N ILE A 503 -10.55 -14.15 24.16
CA ILE A 503 -9.19 -14.45 24.64
C ILE A 503 -8.95 -15.97 24.72
N ARG A 504 -9.90 -16.73 25.28
CA ARG A 504 -9.78 -18.19 25.43
C ARG A 504 -9.91 -18.95 24.11
N LEU A 505 -10.76 -18.44 23.22
CA LEU A 505 -10.89 -18.97 21.88
C LEU A 505 -9.55 -18.83 21.14
N LEU A 506 -8.94 -17.64 21.19
CA LEU A 506 -7.65 -17.38 20.56
C LEU A 506 -6.53 -18.20 21.20
N ASP A 507 -6.49 -18.34 22.53
CA ASP A 507 -5.55 -19.22 23.22
C ASP A 507 -5.66 -20.68 22.74
N THR A 508 -6.89 -21.18 22.59
CA THR A 508 -7.15 -22.52 22.05
C THR A 508 -6.69 -22.65 20.60
N CYS A 509 -6.97 -21.64 19.77
CA CYS A 509 -6.49 -21.59 18.38
C CYS A 509 -4.97 -21.60 18.32
N VAL A 510 -4.27 -20.81 19.14
CA VAL A 510 -2.81 -20.77 19.24
C VAL A 510 -2.27 -22.15 19.60
N ARG A 511 -2.84 -22.83 20.60
CA ARG A 511 -2.41 -24.17 21.02
C ARG A 511 -2.57 -25.20 19.90
N ILE A 512 -3.69 -25.17 19.19
CA ILE A 512 -3.95 -26.08 18.06
C ILE A 512 -3.05 -25.79 16.85
N LEU A 513 -2.79 -24.51 16.57
CA LEU A 513 -1.87 -24.12 15.49
C LEU A 513 -0.42 -24.47 15.84
N THR A 514 -0.05 -24.40 17.12
CA THR A 514 1.26 -24.86 17.62
C THR A 514 1.41 -26.37 17.42
N GLU A 515 0.37 -27.17 17.71
CA GLU A 515 0.36 -28.62 17.41
C GLU A 515 0.55 -28.91 15.91
N LYS A 516 0.18 -27.97 15.03
CA LYS A 516 0.36 -28.03 13.58
C LYS A 516 1.69 -27.42 13.10
N GLY A 517 2.59 -27.05 14.00
CA GLY A 517 3.92 -26.52 13.69
C GLY A 517 3.97 -25.03 13.36
N MET A 518 2.87 -24.29 13.57
CA MET A 518 2.86 -22.84 13.39
C MET A 518 3.51 -22.15 14.59
N ARG A 519 4.08 -20.97 14.35
CA ARG A 519 4.69 -20.10 15.36
C ARG A 519 4.01 -18.74 15.48
N LYS A 520 3.19 -18.41 14.49
CA LYS A 520 2.48 -17.13 14.40
C LYS A 520 1.02 -17.38 14.03
N LEU A 521 0.17 -16.43 14.40
CA LEU A 521 -1.24 -16.39 14.05
C LEU A 521 -1.55 -15.12 13.28
N PHE A 522 -2.23 -15.26 12.16
CA PHE A 522 -2.88 -14.19 11.41
C PHE A 522 -4.39 -14.21 11.68
N ILE A 523 -4.97 -13.05 11.97
CA ILE A 523 -6.42 -12.87 12.10
C ILE A 523 -6.87 -11.79 11.12
N ASP A 524 -7.77 -12.14 10.22
CA ASP A 524 -8.34 -11.19 9.26
C ASP A 524 -9.58 -10.48 9.78
N GLY A 525 -9.78 -9.24 9.32
CA GLY A 525 -11.11 -8.66 9.21
C GLY A 525 -11.79 -8.31 10.54
N THR A 526 -11.02 -7.97 11.57
CA THR A 526 -11.58 -7.68 12.90
C THR A 526 -12.06 -6.22 13.01
N ARG A 527 -13.20 -6.04 13.69
CA ARG A 527 -13.81 -4.73 13.96
C ARG A 527 -13.65 -4.38 15.44
N GLY A 528 -13.05 -3.24 15.75
CA GLY A 528 -12.84 -2.80 17.14
C GLY A 528 -11.88 -3.69 17.92
N GLY A 529 -11.91 -3.61 19.26
CA GLY A 529 -11.11 -4.47 20.14
C GLY A 529 -9.60 -4.22 20.11
N GLU A 530 -9.14 -3.12 19.50
CA GLU A 530 -7.72 -2.82 19.27
C GLU A 530 -6.87 -2.90 20.54
N GLN A 531 -7.31 -2.27 21.64
CA GLN A 531 -6.58 -2.33 22.90
C GLN A 531 -6.48 -3.76 23.46
N GLY A 532 -7.52 -4.58 23.25
CA GLY A 532 -7.52 -5.99 23.61
C GLY A 532 -6.48 -6.78 22.81
N PHE A 533 -6.46 -6.63 21.49
CA PHE A 533 -5.46 -7.28 20.64
C PHE A 533 -4.03 -6.86 21.00
N LEU A 534 -3.78 -5.56 21.17
CA LEU A 534 -2.47 -5.05 21.59
C LEU A 534 -2.04 -5.62 22.95
N SER A 535 -2.96 -5.73 23.92
CA SER A 535 -2.68 -6.30 25.24
C SER A 535 -2.34 -7.79 25.21
N LEU A 536 -2.74 -8.51 24.15
CA LEU A 536 -2.43 -9.92 23.92
C LEU A 536 -1.15 -10.12 23.07
N GLY A 537 -0.42 -9.05 22.75
CA GLY A 537 0.81 -9.11 21.95
C GLY A 537 0.59 -9.07 20.43
N PHE A 538 -0.64 -8.87 19.96
CA PHE A 538 -0.89 -8.74 18.52
C PHE A 538 -0.34 -7.41 18.00
N ARG A 539 0.15 -7.45 16.77
CA ARG A 539 0.58 -6.29 15.99
C ARG A 539 -0.34 -6.13 14.79
N LYS A 540 -0.66 -4.87 14.45
CA LYS A 540 -1.43 -4.59 13.24
C LYS A 540 -0.63 -4.99 12.01
N TRP A 541 -1.24 -5.75 11.11
CA TRP A 541 -0.66 -6.10 9.81
C TRP A 541 -1.18 -5.18 8.72
N ALA A 542 -2.49 -4.98 8.66
CA ALA A 542 -3.13 -4.07 7.73
C ALA A 542 -4.41 -3.48 8.35
N SER A 543 -4.76 -2.26 7.94
CA SER A 543 -6.02 -1.63 8.31
C SER A 543 -6.72 -1.10 7.07
N TYR A 544 -8.04 -1.27 7.02
CA TYR A 544 -8.89 -0.90 5.89
C TYR A 544 -10.09 -0.08 6.36
N ARG A 545 -10.65 0.69 5.43
CA ARG A 545 -11.95 1.34 5.55
C ARG A 545 -12.98 0.46 4.85
N GLU A 546 -13.91 -0.14 5.59
CA GLU A 546 -15.02 -0.89 5.00
C GLU A 546 -16.07 0.09 4.45
N VAL A 547 -16.42 -0.05 3.17
CA VAL A 547 -17.36 0.87 2.51
C VAL A 547 -18.17 0.18 1.43
N TRP A 548 -19.47 0.44 1.41
CA TRP A 548 -20.40 -0.04 0.39
C TRP A 548 -21.51 0.98 0.10
N LYS A 549 -22.18 0.80 -1.04
CA LYS A 549 -23.38 1.54 -1.45
C LYS A 549 -24.50 0.54 -1.71
N ASP A 550 -25.66 0.79 -1.12
CA ASP A 550 -26.90 0.12 -1.52
C ASP A 550 -27.41 0.76 -2.84
N LEU A 551 -28.02 -0.05 -3.72
CA LEU A 551 -28.42 0.33 -5.08
C LEU A 551 -29.88 0.73 -5.23
#